data_AF-A0A374NWT0-F1
#
_entry.id   AF-A0A374NWT0-F1
#
_cell.length_a   1.000
_cell.length_b   1.000
_cell.length_c   1.000
_cell.angle_alpha   90.00
_cell.angle_beta   90.00
_cell.angle_gamma   90.00
#
_symmetry.space_group_name_H-M   'P 1'
#
loop_
_entity.id
_entity.type
_entity.pdbx_description
1 polymer ?
#
loop_
_entity_poly.entity_id
_entity_poly.type
_entity_poly.pdbx_seq_one_letter_code
_entity_poly.pdbx_strand_id
1 'polypeptide(L)'
;MLDNNYNESLKKAYIAKQEDDIDTINDFCEAYNEKLGVQEIADLLKLFNGQASTNEQNEFIVNMLDSIVKKEKQKAVNEIIEQSGILFQERATKCISLILTMIIFWNRDLDISLSESLAAAPNSIKDLYKKALEKKLLFMKGHNVQLIETILNSINISQDCNDI
;
A
#
# COMPACT_ATOMS: atom_id res chain seq x y z
N MET A 1 13.11 16.78 8.83
CA MET A 1 13.80 15.54 9.25
C MET A 1 13.09 15.05 10.48
N LEU A 2 12.59 13.82 10.45
CA LEU A 2 12.21 13.12 11.67
C LEU A 2 13.47 12.94 12.53
N ASP A 3 13.32 13.09 13.84
CA ASP A 3 14.44 13.10 14.80
C ASP A 3 14.82 11.68 15.23
N ASN A 4 15.85 11.56 16.08
CA ASN A 4 16.27 10.26 16.64
C ASN A 4 15.11 9.53 17.35
N ASN A 5 14.10 10.26 17.83
CA ASN A 5 12.94 9.71 18.51
C ASN A 5 12.05 8.89 17.55
N TYR A 6 11.93 9.28 16.28
CA TYR A 6 11.22 8.46 15.28
C TYR A 6 11.85 7.08 15.11
N ASN A 7 13.16 7.01 14.89
CA ASN A 7 13.84 5.73 14.68
C ASN A 7 13.74 4.81 15.90
N GLU A 8 13.79 5.36 17.11
CA GLU A 8 13.59 4.59 18.34
C GLU A 8 12.14 4.11 18.48
N SER A 9 11.16 4.97 18.19
CA SER A 9 9.73 4.63 18.20
C SER A 9 9.41 3.55 17.17
N LEU A 10 9.96 3.66 15.96
CA LEU A 10 9.77 2.69 14.89
C LEU A 10 10.35 1.31 15.25
N LYS A 11 11.54 1.28 15.86
CA LYS A 11 12.12 0.02 16.36
C LYS A 11 11.23 -0.65 17.40
N LYS A 12 10.64 0.13 18.31
CA LYS A 12 9.67 -0.38 19.30
C LYS A 12 8.43 -0.95 18.60
N ALA A 13 7.87 -0.23 17.62
CA ALA A 13 6.73 -0.71 16.84
C ALA A 13 7.03 -2.03 16.09
N TYR A 14 8.25 -2.18 15.54
CA TYR A 14 8.66 -3.45 14.91
C TYR A 14 8.76 -4.60 15.90
N ILE A 15 9.25 -4.36 17.12
CA ILE A 15 9.29 -5.39 18.18
C ILE A 15 7.86 -5.74 18.60
N ALA A 16 7.03 -4.73 18.89
CA ALA A 16 5.63 -4.90 19.28
C ALA A 16 4.84 -5.71 18.26
N LYS A 17 5.07 -5.49 16.96
CA LYS A 17 4.47 -6.31 15.89
C LYS A 17 4.80 -7.81 16.01
N GLN A 18 6.03 -8.16 16.40
CA GLN A 18 6.41 -9.57 16.57
C GLN A 18 5.79 -10.19 17.83
N GLU A 19 5.43 -9.35 18.80
CA GLU A 19 4.82 -9.74 20.08
C GLU A 19 3.28 -9.65 20.04
N ASP A 20 2.70 -9.32 18.89
CA ASP A 20 1.26 -9.02 18.71
C ASP A 20 0.74 -7.94 19.68
N ASP A 21 1.60 -7.01 20.10
CA ASP A 21 1.26 -5.85 20.93
C ASP A 21 0.71 -4.71 20.07
N ILE A 22 -0.62 -4.72 19.89
CA ILE A 22 -1.34 -3.75 19.06
C ILE A 22 -1.31 -2.34 19.66
N ASP A 23 -1.32 -2.22 20.99
CA ASP A 23 -1.37 -0.92 21.66
C ASP A 23 -0.12 -0.11 21.36
N THR A 24 1.07 -0.72 21.46
CA THR A 24 2.34 -0.04 21.13
C THR A 24 2.44 0.34 19.65
N ILE A 25 1.84 -0.43 18.75
CA ILE A 25 1.80 -0.10 17.32
C ILE A 25 0.85 1.07 17.07
N ASN A 26 -0.32 1.08 17.73
CA ASN A 26 -1.29 2.16 17.63
C ASN A 26 -0.74 3.46 18.22
N ASP A 27 -0.03 3.41 19.36
CA ASP A 27 0.67 4.55 19.94
C ASP A 27 1.68 5.16 18.95
N PHE A 28 2.42 4.31 18.23
CA PHE A 28 3.30 4.76 17.16
C PHE A 28 2.51 5.43 16.03
N CYS A 29 1.45 4.79 15.55
CA CYS A 29 0.60 5.33 14.49
C CYS A 29 0.01 6.69 14.86
N GLU A 30 -0.52 6.84 16.06
CA GLU A 30 -1.06 8.10 16.59
C GLU A 30 0.01 9.19 16.68
N ALA A 31 1.19 8.85 17.24
CA ALA A 31 2.27 9.80 17.42
C ALA A 31 2.77 10.41 16.10
N TYR A 32 2.73 9.63 15.01
CA TYR A 32 3.26 10.03 13.71
C TYR A 32 2.20 10.25 12.62
N ASN A 33 0.91 10.14 12.94
CA ASN A 33 -0.16 10.38 11.98
C ASN A 33 -0.02 11.78 11.35
N GLU A 34 -0.22 11.87 10.04
CA GLU A 34 -0.05 13.07 9.20
C GLU A 34 1.37 13.70 9.15
N LYS A 35 2.31 13.27 10.01
CA LYS A 35 3.68 13.80 10.08
C LYS A 35 4.63 13.16 9.07
N LEU A 36 4.33 11.94 8.64
CA LEU A 36 5.17 11.15 7.75
C LEU A 36 5.08 11.60 6.28
N GLY A 37 6.11 11.34 5.51
CA GLY A 37 6.18 11.62 4.07
C GLY A 37 6.49 10.36 3.26
N VAL A 38 6.88 10.57 2.00
CA VAL A 38 7.19 9.46 1.06
C VAL A 38 8.32 8.57 1.59
N GLN A 39 9.30 9.14 2.29
CA GLN A 39 10.48 8.41 2.78
C GLN A 39 10.13 7.31 3.78
N GLU A 40 9.02 7.44 4.49
CA GLU A 40 8.59 6.51 5.54
C GLU A 40 7.57 5.47 5.04
N ILE A 41 7.20 5.47 3.75
CA ILE A 41 6.27 4.48 3.19
C ILE A 41 6.78 3.05 3.38
N ALA A 42 8.07 2.80 3.16
CA ALA A 42 8.66 1.49 3.36
C ALA A 42 8.57 1.03 4.83
N ASP A 43 8.67 1.96 5.78
CA ASP A 43 8.55 1.65 7.21
C ASP A 43 7.11 1.27 7.58
N LEU A 44 6.13 2.01 7.06
CA LEU A 44 4.72 1.69 7.23
C LEU A 44 4.35 0.34 6.61
N LEU A 45 4.90 0.01 5.43
CA LEU A 45 4.64 -1.28 4.78
C LEU A 45 5.14 -2.47 5.61
N LYS A 46 6.24 -2.30 6.36
CA LYS A 46 6.76 -3.34 7.27
C LYS A 46 5.85 -3.55 8.47
N LEU A 47 5.04 -2.57 8.86
CA LEU A 47 4.14 -2.69 9.99
C LEU A 47 2.87 -3.49 9.67
N PHE A 48 2.56 -3.81 8.41
CA PHE A 48 1.36 -4.62 8.11
C PHE A 48 1.43 -6.00 8.76
N ASN A 49 0.34 -6.39 9.41
CA ASN A 49 0.14 -7.73 9.94
C ASN A 49 -0.34 -8.67 8.82
N GLY A 50 0.40 -9.76 8.60
CA GLY A 50 0.08 -10.75 7.57
C GLY A 50 -0.94 -11.83 7.98
N GLN A 51 -1.28 -11.93 9.27
CA GLN A 51 -2.22 -12.94 9.76
C GLN A 51 -3.66 -12.66 9.29
N ALA A 52 -4.07 -11.38 9.28
CA ALA A 52 -5.39 -10.95 8.82
C ALA A 52 -5.27 -9.72 7.93
N SER A 53 -6.02 -9.67 6.83
CA SER A 53 -6.03 -8.49 5.95
C SER A 53 -6.78 -7.31 6.56
N THR A 54 -7.76 -7.55 7.43
CA THR A 54 -8.60 -6.53 8.06
C THR A 54 -8.51 -6.69 9.57
N ASN A 55 -7.69 -5.85 10.19
CA ASN A 55 -7.61 -5.64 11.63
C ASN A 55 -7.33 -4.15 11.87
N GLU A 56 -7.53 -3.71 13.11
CA GLU A 56 -7.38 -2.31 13.52
C GLU A 56 -6.01 -1.74 13.15
N GLN A 57 -4.94 -2.49 13.39
CA GLN A 57 -3.57 -2.13 13.02
C GLN A 57 -3.43 -1.83 11.52
N ASN A 58 -3.87 -2.75 10.64
CA ASN A 58 -3.75 -2.59 9.20
C ASN A 58 -4.62 -1.43 8.68
N GLU A 59 -5.78 -1.20 9.28
CA GLU A 59 -6.62 -0.05 8.94
C GLU A 59 -5.93 1.27 9.32
N PHE A 60 -5.27 1.33 10.49
CA PHE A 60 -4.54 2.51 10.92
C PHE A 60 -3.34 2.79 9.99
N ILE A 61 -2.55 1.76 9.65
CA ILE A 61 -1.43 1.90 8.71
C ILE A 61 -1.91 2.41 7.35
N VAL A 62 -3.05 1.92 6.85
CA VAL A 62 -3.64 2.39 5.59
C VAL A 62 -4.09 3.86 5.70
N ASN A 63 -4.62 4.30 6.83
CA ASN A 63 -4.96 5.71 7.05
C ASN A 63 -3.72 6.62 7.06
N MET A 64 -2.59 6.13 7.59
CA MET A 64 -1.32 6.86 7.51
C MET A 64 -0.82 6.95 6.06
N LEU A 65 -0.91 5.86 5.30
CA LEU A 65 -0.59 5.87 3.86
C LEU A 65 -1.50 6.81 3.07
N ASP A 66 -2.81 6.81 3.37
CA ASP A 66 -3.79 7.73 2.77
C ASP A 66 -3.42 9.20 3.00
N SER A 67 -2.99 9.52 4.23
CA SER A 67 -2.52 10.87 4.57
C SER A 67 -1.31 11.30 3.74
N ILE A 68 -0.37 10.38 3.50
CA ILE A 68 0.78 10.62 2.62
C ILE A 68 0.33 10.79 1.16
N VAL A 69 -0.60 9.95 0.67
CA VAL A 69 -1.15 10.04 -0.69
C VAL A 69 -1.88 11.37 -0.92
N LYS A 70 -2.67 11.84 0.03
CA LYS A 70 -3.36 13.14 -0.08
C LYS A 70 -2.38 14.32 -0.19
N LYS A 71 -1.25 14.24 0.51
CA LYS A 71 -0.21 15.28 0.51
C LYS A 71 0.68 15.24 -0.73
N GLU A 72 1.13 14.04 -1.12
CA GLU A 72 2.21 13.83 -2.10
C GLU A 72 1.73 13.22 -3.42
N LYS A 73 0.45 12.84 -3.51
CA LYS A 73 -0.26 12.37 -4.71
C LYS A 73 0.48 11.24 -5.43
N GLN A 74 0.73 11.41 -6.73
CA GLN A 74 1.37 10.43 -7.60
C GLN A 74 2.72 9.94 -7.04
N LYS A 75 3.48 10.81 -6.39
CA LYS A 75 4.78 10.47 -5.82
C LYS A 75 4.65 9.39 -4.73
N ALA A 76 3.62 9.48 -3.88
CA ALA A 76 3.34 8.46 -2.88
C ALA A 76 2.87 7.14 -3.51
N VAL A 77 2.01 7.21 -4.53
CA VAL A 77 1.53 5.99 -5.22
C VAL A 77 2.68 5.24 -5.90
N ASN A 78 3.62 5.96 -6.53
CA ASN A 78 4.83 5.39 -7.11
C ASN A 78 5.65 4.65 -6.04
N GLU A 79 5.93 5.30 -4.91
CA GLU A 79 6.72 4.71 -3.83
C GLU A 79 6.00 3.51 -3.18
N ILE A 80 4.69 3.57 -2.98
CA ILE A 80 3.91 2.43 -2.46
C ILE A 80 4.07 1.22 -3.37
N ILE A 81 3.95 1.41 -4.70
CA ILE A 81 4.10 0.31 -5.66
C ILE A 81 5.53 -0.22 -5.67
N GLU A 82 6.53 0.66 -5.72
CA GLU A 82 7.94 0.28 -5.72
C GLU A 82 8.30 -0.55 -4.47
N GLN A 83 7.83 -0.13 -3.30
CA GLN A 83 8.11 -0.79 -2.02
C GLN A 83 7.15 -1.95 -1.70
N SER A 84 6.14 -2.23 -2.54
CA SER A 84 5.14 -3.29 -2.28
C SER A 84 5.75 -4.69 -2.14
N GLY A 85 7.00 -4.88 -2.58
CA GLY A 85 7.75 -6.11 -2.37
C GLY A 85 7.94 -6.48 -0.88
N ILE A 86 7.91 -5.48 0.01
CA ILE A 86 7.95 -5.67 1.47
C ILE A 86 6.82 -6.56 1.95
N LEU A 87 5.64 -6.48 1.33
CA LEU A 87 4.47 -7.29 1.74
C LEU A 87 4.70 -8.79 1.55
N PHE A 88 5.61 -9.22 0.65
CA PHE A 88 6.01 -10.61 0.56
C PHE A 88 6.83 -11.04 1.78
N GLN A 89 7.75 -10.20 2.22
CA GLN A 89 8.63 -10.45 3.37
C GLN A 89 7.81 -10.54 4.66
N GLU A 90 6.82 -9.65 4.80
CA GLU A 90 5.92 -9.60 5.97
C GLU A 90 4.75 -10.59 5.91
N ARG A 91 4.69 -11.46 4.88
CA ARG A 91 3.56 -12.37 4.62
C ARG A 91 2.20 -11.64 4.60
N ALA A 92 2.20 -10.36 4.21
CA ALA A 92 1.08 -9.44 4.27
C ALA A 92 0.50 -9.10 2.88
N THR A 93 0.75 -9.95 1.87
CA THR A 93 0.28 -9.72 0.49
C THR A 93 -1.24 -9.56 0.38
N LYS A 94 -2.03 -10.12 1.31
CA LYS A 94 -3.49 -9.92 1.36
C LYS A 94 -3.88 -8.46 1.64
N CYS A 95 -3.02 -7.69 2.32
CA CYS A 95 -3.25 -6.28 2.65
C CYS A 95 -3.17 -5.37 1.42
N ILE A 96 -2.66 -5.86 0.29
CA ILE A 96 -2.71 -5.12 -0.99
C ILE A 96 -4.15 -4.75 -1.38
N SER A 97 -5.13 -5.55 -0.96
CA SER A 97 -6.55 -5.26 -1.20
C SER A 97 -7.03 -4.01 -0.48
N LEU A 98 -6.50 -3.71 0.72
CA LEU A 98 -6.77 -2.46 1.44
C LEU A 98 -6.04 -1.28 0.79
N ILE A 99 -4.76 -1.45 0.44
CA ILE A 99 -3.97 -0.41 -0.25
C ILE A 99 -4.65 -0.01 -1.57
N LEU A 100 -5.07 -0.98 -2.38
CA LEU A 100 -5.84 -0.74 -3.61
C LEU A 100 -7.16 -0.02 -3.33
N THR A 101 -7.81 -0.33 -2.20
CA THR A 101 -9.06 0.33 -1.83
C THR A 101 -8.83 1.82 -1.56
N MET A 102 -7.78 2.13 -0.81
CA MET A 102 -7.36 3.50 -0.50
C MET A 102 -6.98 4.26 -1.78
N ILE A 103 -6.16 3.69 -2.65
CA ILE A 103 -5.71 4.38 -3.86
C ILE A 103 -6.87 4.60 -4.84
N ILE A 104 -7.66 3.56 -5.13
CA ILE A 104 -8.67 3.63 -6.20
C ILE A 104 -9.97 4.31 -5.73
N PHE A 105 -10.43 4.05 -4.50
CA PHE A 105 -11.76 4.50 -4.06
C PHE A 105 -11.71 5.70 -3.14
N TRP A 106 -10.80 5.73 -2.16
CA TRP A 106 -10.73 6.86 -1.23
C TRP A 106 -10.12 8.09 -1.89
N ASN A 107 -9.19 7.88 -2.82
CA ASN A 107 -8.48 8.93 -3.54
C ASN A 107 -8.89 9.05 -5.02
N ARG A 108 -10.11 8.61 -5.36
CA ARG A 108 -10.63 8.61 -6.75
C ARG A 108 -10.65 10.01 -7.41
N ASP A 109 -10.78 11.05 -6.58
CA ASP A 109 -10.90 12.44 -7.03
C ASP A 109 -9.52 13.13 -7.11
N LEU A 110 -8.43 12.41 -6.76
CA LEU A 110 -7.07 12.86 -6.99
C LEU A 110 -6.62 12.51 -8.41
N ASP A 111 -5.82 13.38 -8.99
CA ASP A 111 -5.13 13.13 -10.25
C ASP A 111 -3.94 12.19 -10.01
N ILE A 112 -4.25 10.89 -9.94
CA ILE A 112 -3.29 9.79 -9.72
C ILE A 112 -3.54 8.64 -10.70
N SER A 113 -2.46 8.06 -11.20
CA SER A 113 -2.45 6.99 -12.18
C SER A 113 -1.76 5.75 -11.63
N LEU A 114 -2.55 4.76 -11.24
CA LEU A 114 -2.03 3.46 -10.80
C LEU A 114 -1.38 2.69 -11.96
N SER A 115 -1.93 2.84 -13.17
CA SER A 115 -1.41 2.22 -14.39
C SER A 115 0.01 2.65 -14.71
N GLU A 116 0.30 3.96 -14.62
CA GLU A 116 1.64 4.50 -14.87
C GLU A 116 2.66 3.94 -13.87
N SER A 117 2.32 3.93 -12.59
CA SER A 117 3.18 3.37 -11.55
C SER A 117 3.45 1.88 -11.75
N LEU A 118 2.42 1.11 -12.13
CA LEU A 118 2.55 -0.34 -12.34
C LEU A 118 3.33 -0.69 -13.60
N ALA A 119 3.29 0.13 -14.65
CA ALA A 119 4.04 -0.12 -15.88
C ALA A 119 5.56 -0.25 -15.63
N ALA A 120 6.09 0.57 -14.72
CA ALA A 120 7.50 0.58 -14.32
C ALA A 120 7.87 -0.48 -13.25
N ALA A 121 6.88 -1.16 -12.66
CA ALA A 121 7.11 -2.08 -11.55
C ALA A 121 7.67 -3.45 -12.02
N PRO A 122 8.41 -4.17 -11.15
CA PRO A 122 8.80 -5.55 -11.42
C PRO A 122 7.60 -6.48 -11.64
N ASN A 123 7.78 -7.55 -12.43
CA ASN A 123 6.68 -8.49 -12.75
C ASN A 123 6.05 -9.13 -11.50
N SER A 124 6.82 -9.41 -10.45
CA SER A 124 6.30 -9.93 -9.18
C SER A 124 5.31 -8.96 -8.49
N ILE A 125 5.56 -7.66 -8.60
CA ILE A 125 4.67 -6.61 -8.09
C ILE A 125 3.44 -6.49 -8.99
N LYS A 126 3.63 -6.44 -10.32
CA LYS A 126 2.53 -6.44 -11.30
C LYS A 126 1.56 -7.58 -11.04
N ASP A 127 2.06 -8.80 -10.84
CA ASP A 127 1.26 -9.99 -10.55
C ASP A 127 0.50 -9.90 -9.21
N LEU A 128 1.11 -9.32 -8.18
CA LEU A 128 0.46 -9.10 -6.89
C LEU A 128 -0.78 -8.19 -7.04
N TYR A 129 -0.61 -7.06 -7.74
CA TYR A 129 -1.68 -6.11 -7.98
C TYR A 129 -2.75 -6.68 -8.92
N LYS A 130 -2.35 -7.36 -9.99
CA LYS A 130 -3.25 -8.05 -10.93
C LYS A 130 -4.19 -9.01 -10.21
N LYS A 131 -3.65 -9.93 -9.40
CA LYS A 131 -4.47 -10.90 -8.64
C LYS A 131 -5.49 -10.21 -7.71
N ALA A 132 -5.08 -9.11 -7.08
CA ALA A 132 -5.96 -8.37 -6.17
C ALA A 132 -7.06 -7.60 -6.91
N LEU A 133 -6.75 -7.02 -8.07
CA LEU A 133 -7.70 -6.34 -8.94
C LEU A 133 -8.71 -7.31 -9.56
N GLU A 134 -8.25 -8.46 -10.07
CA GLU A 134 -9.11 -9.54 -10.58
C GLU A 134 -10.07 -10.03 -9.50
N LYS A 135 -9.58 -10.25 -8.28
CA LYS A 135 -10.43 -10.62 -7.15
C LYS A 135 -11.48 -9.55 -6.87
N LYS A 136 -11.10 -8.27 -6.89
CA LYS A 136 -12.03 -7.15 -6.67
C LYS A 136 -13.11 -7.08 -7.77
N LEU A 137 -12.77 -7.30 -9.04
CA LEU A 137 -13.73 -7.30 -10.16
C LEU A 137 -14.89 -8.27 -9.94
N LEU A 138 -14.61 -9.46 -9.39
CA LEU A 138 -15.64 -10.46 -9.10
C LEU A 138 -16.76 -9.95 -8.16
N PHE A 139 -16.48 -8.92 -7.37
CA PHE A 139 -17.40 -8.39 -6.35
C PHE A 139 -17.93 -6.99 -6.67
N MET A 140 -17.57 -6.38 -7.80
CA MET A 140 -18.00 -5.02 -8.16
C MET A 140 -18.94 -4.96 -9.36
N LYS A 141 -19.74 -3.88 -9.42
CA LYS A 141 -20.66 -3.56 -10.51
C LYS A 141 -20.55 -2.08 -10.88
N GLY A 142 -20.81 -1.73 -12.15
CA GLY A 142 -20.91 -0.34 -12.62
C GLY A 142 -19.56 0.30 -13.01
N HIS A 143 -19.45 1.63 -12.90
CA HIS A 143 -18.32 2.43 -13.40
C HIS A 143 -16.95 2.01 -12.84
N ASN A 144 -16.91 1.41 -11.65
CA ASN A 144 -15.68 0.90 -11.04
C ASN A 144 -15.09 -0.31 -11.79
N VAL A 145 -15.88 -1.01 -12.62
CA VAL A 145 -15.43 -2.14 -13.43
C VAL A 145 -14.51 -1.66 -14.56
N GLN A 146 -14.93 -0.64 -15.32
CA GLN A 146 -14.15 -0.11 -16.46
C GLN A 146 -12.78 0.45 -16.03
N LEU A 147 -12.71 1.12 -14.88
CA LEU A 147 -11.45 1.62 -14.34
C LEU A 147 -10.47 0.47 -14.07
N ILE A 148 -10.95 -0.60 -13.44
CA ILE A 148 -10.08 -1.75 -13.09
C ILE A 148 -9.70 -2.56 -14.32
N GLU A 149 -10.60 -2.73 -15.29
CA GLU A 149 -10.27 -3.33 -16.59
C GLU A 149 -9.17 -2.55 -17.31
N THR A 150 -9.24 -1.21 -17.29
CA THR A 150 -8.20 -0.35 -17.86
C THR A 150 -6.85 -0.58 -17.19
N ILE A 151 -6.83 -0.66 -15.85
CA ILE A 151 -5.61 -0.94 -15.09
C ILE A 151 -5.07 -2.33 -15.44
N LEU A 152 -5.91 -3.37 -15.47
CA LEU A 152 -5.49 -4.73 -15.80
C LEU A 152 -4.91 -4.83 -17.22
N ASN A 153 -5.53 -4.17 -18.19
CA ASN A 153 -5.03 -4.13 -19.56
C ASN A 153 -3.64 -3.47 -19.63
N SER A 154 -3.42 -2.38 -18.89
CA SER A 154 -2.11 -1.73 -18.82
C SER A 154 -1.02 -2.64 -18.22
N ILE A 155 -1.38 -3.43 -17.19
CA ILE A 155 -0.46 -4.40 -16.59
C ILE A 155 -0.08 -5.47 -17.61
N ASN A 156 -1.06 -6.08 -18.28
CA ASN A 156 -0.82 -7.15 -19.26
C ASN A 156 0.10 -6.69 -20.39
N ILE A 157 -0.19 -5.53 -20.99
CA ILE A 157 0.67 -4.96 -22.06
C ILE A 157 2.10 -4.77 -21.58
N SER A 158 2.28 -4.24 -20.36
CA SER A 158 3.60 -4.00 -19.80
C SER A 158 4.37 -5.29 -19.45
N GLN A 159 3.70 -6.42 -19.27
CA GLN A 159 4.35 -7.72 -19.05
C GLN A 159 4.80 -8.31 -20.39
N ASP A 160 3.94 -8.27 -21.40
CA ASP A 160 4.26 -8.74 -22.76
C ASP A 160 5.48 -8.02 -23.37
N CYS A 161 5.69 -6.73 -23.05
CA CYS A 161 6.87 -5.98 -23.50
C CYS A 161 8.18 -6.35 -22.80
N ASN A 162 8.13 -6.96 -21.61
CA ASN A 162 9.31 -7.31 -20.81
C ASN A 162 9.81 -8.74 -21.07
N ASP A 163 9.04 -9.55 -21.80
CA ASP A 163 9.35 -10.96 -22.10
C ASP A 163 9.98 -11.15 -23.51
N ILE A 164 10.33 -10.06 -24.20
CA ILE A 164 11.00 -10.01 -25.52
C ILE A 164 12.48 -9.64 -25.35
#